data_AF-A0A257NRJ3-F1
#
_entry.id   AF-A0A257NRJ3-F1
#
_cell.length_a   1.000
_cell.length_b   1.000
_cell.length_c   1.000
_cell.angle_alpha   90.00
_cell.angle_beta   90.00
_cell.angle_gamma   90.00
#
_symmetry.space_group_name_H-M   'P 1'
#
loop_
_entity.id
_entity.type
_entity.pdbx_description
1 polymer ?
#
loop_
_entity_poly.entity_id
_entity_poly.type
_entity_poly.pdbx_seq_one_letter_code
_entity_poly.pdbx_strand_id
1 'polypeptide(L)'
;MTQLAAQVFDVPIVLISCIDAERQWFKSAVGVPQGTQLPRDQAFCAYAILTPDQPMVVEDAMQDARFLDNPMVTGAPGIRFYAGVPLRDKDG
;
A
#
# COMPACT_ATOMS: atom_id res chain seq x y z
N MET A 1 -14.54 -3.41 -5.98
CA MET A 1 -13.28 -4.16 -6.12
C MET A 1 -12.55 -4.31 -4.79
N THR A 2 -12.24 -3.21 -4.09
CA THR A 2 -11.55 -3.25 -2.78
C THR A 2 -12.30 -4.07 -1.71
N GLN A 3 -13.63 -3.98 -1.62
CA GLN A 3 -14.43 -4.81 -0.70
C GLN A 3 -14.33 -6.31 -0.99
N LEU A 4 -14.41 -6.71 -2.27
CA LEU A 4 -14.29 -8.12 -2.65
C LEU A 4 -12.89 -8.65 -2.32
N ALA A 5 -11.84 -7.90 -2.64
CA ALA A 5 -10.47 -8.29 -2.30
C ALA A 5 -10.27 -8.41 -0.78
N ALA A 6 -10.83 -7.48 0.02
CA ALA A 6 -10.76 -7.56 1.47
C ALA A 6 -11.42 -8.85 2.01
N GLN A 7 -12.56 -9.24 1.43
CA GLN A 7 -13.27 -10.49 1.79
C GLN A 7 -12.53 -11.75 1.33
N VAL A 8 -11.99 -11.77 0.11
CA VAL A 8 -11.30 -12.94 -0.45
C VAL A 8 -9.99 -13.23 0.28
N PHE A 9 -9.25 -12.18 0.63
CA PHE A 9 -7.96 -12.32 1.29
C PHE A 9 -8.03 -12.24 2.82
N ASP A 10 -9.22 -11.99 3.39
CA ASP A 10 -9.44 -11.81 4.83
C ASP A 10 -8.47 -10.80 5.46
N VAL A 11 -8.34 -9.62 4.82
CA VAL A 11 -7.44 -8.55 5.25
C VAL A 11 -8.22 -7.30 5.68
N PRO A 12 -7.77 -6.60 6.74
CA PRO A 12 -8.50 -5.46 7.27
C PRO A 12 -8.41 -4.21 6.37
N ILE A 13 -7.39 -4.12 5.52
CA ILE A 13 -7.11 -2.93 4.70
C ILE A 13 -6.86 -3.35 3.25
N VAL A 14 -7.58 -2.73 2.31
CA VAL A 14 -7.35 -2.86 0.86
C VAL A 14 -7.50 -1.49 0.20
N LEU A 15 -6.55 -1.16 -0.68
CA LEU A 15 -6.39 0.19 -1.23
C LEU A 15 -6.19 0.12 -2.75
N ILE A 16 -6.91 0.96 -3.49
CA ILE A 16 -6.50 1.38 -4.84
C ILE A 16 -5.82 2.73 -4.66
N SER A 17 -4.50 2.70 -4.67
CA SER A 17 -3.64 3.85 -4.39
C SER A 17 -3.14 4.49 -5.67
N CYS A 18 -3.18 5.81 -5.72
CA CYS A 18 -2.52 6.63 -6.73
C CYS A 18 -1.37 7.40 -6.07
N ILE A 19 -0.19 7.35 -6.67
CA ILE A 19 1.02 8.00 -6.18
C ILE A 19 1.27 9.23 -7.05
N ASP A 20 1.38 10.41 -6.44
CA ASP A 20 1.83 11.63 -7.10
C ASP A 20 3.25 12.01 -6.64
N ALA A 21 3.69 13.24 -6.91
CA ALA A 21 5.05 13.67 -6.57
C ALA A 21 5.32 13.66 -5.06
N GLU A 22 4.33 13.99 -4.23
CA GLU A 22 4.53 14.26 -2.80
C GLU A 22 3.72 13.32 -1.90
N ARG A 23 2.64 12.74 -2.42
CA ARG A 23 1.70 11.96 -1.63
C ARG A 23 1.15 10.74 -2.35
N GLN A 24 0.56 9.90 -1.54
CA GLN A 24 -0.35 8.84 -1.91
C GLN A 24 -1.76 9.25 -1.53
N TRP A 25 -2.69 9.06 -2.46
CA TRP A 25 -4.12 9.20 -2.20
C TRP A 25 -4.87 7.94 -2.65
N PHE A 26 -6.06 7.73 -2.09
CA PHE A 26 -6.84 6.52 -2.33
C PHE A 26 -8.03 6.79 -3.23
N LYS A 27 -8.06 6.14 -4.40
CA LYS A 27 -9.23 6.16 -5.30
C LYS A 27 -10.36 5.28 -4.76
N SER A 28 -10.01 4.19 -4.08
CA SER A 28 -10.92 3.32 -3.37
C SER A 28 -10.20 2.71 -2.18
N ALA A 29 -10.91 2.53 -1.07
CA ALA A 29 -10.31 2.05 0.17
C ALA A 29 -11.32 1.26 1.01
N VAL A 30 -10.80 0.29 1.77
CA VAL A 30 -11.46 -0.44 2.85
C VAL A 30 -10.50 -0.42 4.04
N GLY A 31 -11.04 -0.26 5.25
CA GLY A 31 -10.25 -0.30 6.49
C GLY A 31 -9.51 0.99 6.86
N VAL A 32 -9.67 2.06 6.07
CA VAL A 32 -9.12 3.39 6.37
C VAL A 32 -10.20 4.48 6.22
N PRO A 33 -10.12 5.59 6.96
CA PRO A 33 -11.06 6.70 6.83
C PRO A 33 -11.11 7.28 5.41
N GLN A 34 -12.28 7.78 5.01
CA GLN A 34 -12.43 8.43 3.73
C GLN A 34 -11.61 9.72 3.67
N GLY A 35 -10.90 9.93 2.56
CA GLY A 35 -10.07 11.13 2.37
C GLY A 35 -8.67 11.04 2.99
N THR A 36 -8.30 9.92 3.62
CA THR A 36 -6.92 9.70 4.08
C THR A 36 -5.93 9.82 2.92
N GLN A 37 -4.82 10.50 3.18
CA GLN A 37 -3.66 10.60 2.29
C GLN A 37 -2.40 10.35 3.13
N LEU A 38 -1.35 9.87 2.48
CA LEU A 38 -0.06 9.62 3.12
C LEU A 38 1.05 10.35 2.38
N PRO A 39 2.06 10.88 3.07
CA PRO A 39 3.31 11.27 2.44
C PRO A 39 3.89 10.13 1.59
N ARG A 40 4.49 10.45 0.44
CA ARG A 40 5.02 9.44 -0.49
C ARG A 40 6.17 8.62 0.11
N ASP A 41 6.95 9.19 1.01
CA ASP A 41 8.05 8.49 1.70
C ASP A 41 7.55 7.42 2.69
N GLN A 42 6.31 7.54 3.17
CA GLN A 42 5.65 6.55 4.03
C GLN A 42 4.86 5.50 3.24
N ALA A 43 4.66 5.73 1.94
CA ALA A 43 3.85 4.90 1.06
C ALA A 43 4.56 3.62 0.61
N PHE A 44 4.07 2.45 1.06
CA PHE A 44 4.53 1.15 0.55
C PHE A 44 4.39 1.05 -0.98
N CYS A 45 3.29 1.55 -1.56
CA CYS A 45 3.12 1.50 -3.02
C CYS A 45 4.11 2.35 -3.79
N ALA A 46 4.76 3.35 -3.18
CA ALA A 46 5.83 4.10 -3.82
C ALA A 46 7.05 3.22 -4.13
N TYR A 47 7.26 2.14 -3.37
CA TYR A 47 8.26 1.12 -3.66
C TYR A 47 7.77 0.09 -4.67
N ALA A 48 6.50 -0.32 -4.59
CA ALA A 48 5.92 -1.31 -5.50
C ALA A 48 6.01 -0.85 -6.97
N ILE A 49 5.74 0.43 -7.26
CA ILE A 49 5.79 0.96 -8.63
C ILE A 49 7.19 0.96 -9.25
N LEU A 50 8.26 0.82 -8.46
CA LEU A 50 9.64 0.80 -8.96
C LEU A 50 9.99 -0.51 -9.68
N THR A 51 9.24 -1.59 -9.42
CA THR A 51 9.41 -2.89 -10.10
C THR A 51 8.09 -3.28 -10.75
N PRO A 52 7.71 -2.61 -11.85
CA PRO A 52 6.33 -2.55 -12.24
C PRO A 52 5.81 -3.90 -12.77
N ASP A 53 6.69 -4.84 -13.14
CA ASP A 53 6.33 -6.16 -13.71
C ASP A 53 6.19 -7.25 -12.64
N GLN A 54 6.36 -6.92 -11.36
CA GLN A 54 6.32 -7.90 -10.27
C GLN A 54 5.45 -7.43 -9.11
N PRO A 55 4.68 -8.33 -8.49
CA PRO A 55 4.06 -8.02 -7.21
C PRO A 55 5.13 -7.77 -6.16
N MET A 56 4.98 -6.72 -5.37
CA MET A 56 5.75 -6.53 -4.15
C MET A 56 5.02 -7.22 -3.01
N VAL A 57 5.64 -8.24 -2.42
CA VAL A 57 5.15 -8.92 -1.22
C VAL A 57 6.15 -8.68 -0.09
N VAL A 58 5.64 -8.23 1.05
CA VAL A 58 6.35 -8.06 2.31
C VAL A 58 5.62 -8.92 3.33
N GLU A 59 6.25 -10.03 3.74
CA GLU A 59 5.64 -10.95 4.69
C GLU A 59 5.56 -10.35 6.10
N ASP A 60 6.65 -9.67 6.52
CA ASP A 60 6.71 -8.93 7.77
C ASP A 60 7.55 -7.65 7.61
N ALA A 61 6.87 -6.50 7.66
CA ALA A 61 7.47 -5.18 7.52
C ALA A 61 8.41 -4.81 8.68
N MET A 62 8.33 -5.47 9.84
CA MET A 62 9.31 -5.31 10.92
C MET A 62 10.67 -5.94 10.59
N GLN A 63 10.70 -6.87 9.63
CA GLN A 63 11.91 -7.58 9.20
C GLN A 63 12.42 -7.07 7.85
N ASP A 64 11.72 -6.11 7.23
CA ASP A 64 12.08 -5.54 5.95
C ASP A 64 12.83 -4.21 6.12
N ALA A 65 14.08 -4.17 5.65
CA ALA A 65 14.95 -2.97 5.70
C ALA A 65 14.31 -1.70 5.12
N ARG A 66 13.36 -1.85 4.19
CA ARG A 66 12.66 -0.71 3.56
C ARG A 66 11.61 -0.09 4.47
N PHE A 67 11.08 -0.85 5.43
CA PHE A 67 9.86 -0.51 6.16
C PHE A 67 9.98 -0.61 7.69
N LEU A 68 11.05 -1.19 8.24
CA LEU A 68 11.15 -1.43 9.69
C LEU A 68 11.07 -0.16 10.54
N ASP A 69 11.48 0.99 10.01
CA ASP A 69 11.38 2.30 10.67
C ASP A 69 10.15 3.12 10.22
N ASN A 70 9.30 2.58 9.33
CA ASN A 70 8.15 3.31 8.79
C ASN A 70 7.11 3.55 9.90
N PRO A 71 6.56 4.78 10.05
CA PRO A 71 5.55 5.09 11.07
C PRO A 71 4.29 4.20 11.02
N MET A 72 3.93 3.71 9.83
CA MET A 72 2.79 2.80 9.65
C MET A 72 3.08 1.39 10.15
N VAL A 73 4.36 1.04 10.38
CA VAL A 73 4.85 -0.25 10.89
C VAL A 73 5.12 -0.15 12.39
N THR A 74 5.84 0.88 12.82
CA THR A 74 6.25 1.09 14.21
C THR A 74 5.13 1.68 15.08
N GLY A 75 4.25 2.49 14.47
CA GLY A 75 3.06 3.06 15.08
C GLY A 75 1.77 2.45 14.53
N ALA A 76 0.65 3.13 14.74
CA ALA A 76 -0.62 2.71 14.15
C ALA A 76 -0.60 2.87 12.61
N PRO A 77 -1.18 1.93 11.84
CA PRO A 77 -1.97 0.78 12.28
C PRO A 77 -1.14 -0.48 12.59
N GLY A 78 0.18 -0.42 12.52
CA GLY A 78 1.06 -1.55 12.81
C GLY A 78 1.12 -2.55 11.66
N ILE A 79 1.29 -2.07 10.43
CA ILE A 79 1.38 -2.90 9.22
C ILE A 79 2.50 -3.93 9.40
N ARG A 80 2.18 -5.20 9.11
CA ARG A 80 3.14 -6.31 9.07
C ARG A 80 3.19 -6.88 7.67
N PHE A 81 2.06 -7.34 7.17
CA PHE A 81 1.95 -7.85 5.82
C PHE A 81 1.60 -6.74 4.82
N TYR A 82 2.24 -6.74 3.65
CA TYR A 82 1.87 -5.92 2.51
C TYR A 82 1.98 -6.73 1.21
N ALA A 83 0.96 -6.66 0.36
CA ALA A 83 1.01 -7.13 -1.01
C ALA A 83 0.48 -6.03 -1.94
N GLY A 84 1.28 -5.65 -2.93
CA GLY A 84 0.94 -4.59 -3.88
C GLY A 84 1.30 -4.96 -5.30
N VAL A 85 0.38 -4.70 -6.23
CA VAL A 85 0.61 -4.84 -7.67
C VAL A 85 0.45 -3.47 -8.31
N PRO A 86 1.45 -3.01 -9.08
CA PRO A 86 1.36 -1.74 -9.82
C PRO A 86 0.21 -1.77 -10.83
N LEU A 87 -0.61 -0.72 -10.83
CA LEU A 87 -1.64 -0.50 -11.85
C LEU A 87 -1.06 0.40 -12.93
N ARG A 88 -1.17 -0.02 -14.19
CA ARG A 88 -0.69 0.72 -15.35
C ARG A 88 -1.86 1.16 -16.21
N ASP A 89 -1.68 2.28 -16.88
CA ASP A 89 -2.60 2.65 -17.94
C ASP A 89 -2.19 1.98 -19.26
N LYS A 90 -2.86 2.35 -20.36
CA LYS A 90 -2.60 1.75 -21.68
C LYS A 90 -1.21 2.09 -22.23
N ASP A 91 -0.57 3.15 -21.74
CA ASP A 91 0.71 3.65 -22.21
C ASP A 91 1.87 3.15 -21.33
N GLY A 92 1.55 2.51 -20.19
CA GLY A 92 2.51 1.87 -19.28
C GLY A 92 2.52 2.52 -17.91
#